data_AF-A0A9D0HFK6-F1
#
_entry.id   AF-A0A9D0HFK6-F1
#
_cell.length_a   1.000
_cell.length_b   1.000
_cell.length_c   1.000
_cell.angle_alpha   90.00
_cell.angle_beta   90.00
_cell.angle_gamma   90.00
#
_symmetry.space_group_name_H-M   'P 1'
#
loop_
_entity.id
_entity.type
_entity.pdbx_description
1 polymer ?
#
loop_
_entity_poly.entity_id
_entity_poly.type
_entity_poly.pdbx_seq_one_letter_code
_entity_poly.pdbx_strand_id
1 'polypeptide(L)'
;MAETPPSQGDNAAPGPVTHAAGGAAIASGGGSQANANAGGTTTGSSDAKASEGKKASDKIAETFGKERTGEAKQGCKCWVKIHFKPDPPQPLPNEQKNKPTFSYDYVLRDVNDKIVKKGVLDLRNGSKIEVKDICCGVCQLKVKFPGGVWKSIKLATDRLHRYLIINELWEAAKYMAKEMNTNASSWNTKVMRASNTVGNAALLAGNLAPKLVAYGELVERTGPGRPWDHKLHFSRKKMGKTTPGAWHTWGHWEYFRDPWSNMHFGYIGRAAGFSRTELVGGASLAQWLDDKRTGKPASADPPQDTAAINAGYNMRGPITPEMLIREIENNPKYQRRPHSYESATAGRSIQKVKSGK
;
A
#
# COMPACT_ATOMS: atom_id res chain seq x y z
N MET A 1 19.18 36.68 -49.37
CA MET A 1 20.43 36.95 -48.64
C MET A 1 20.38 36.13 -47.39
N ALA A 2 21.04 34.98 -47.45
CA ALA A 2 21.14 33.99 -46.39
C ALA A 2 22.55 34.12 -45.82
N GLU A 3 22.66 34.36 -44.53
CA GLU A 3 23.94 34.39 -43.82
C GLU A 3 23.90 33.33 -42.71
N THR A 4 24.56 32.21 -42.96
CA THR A 4 25.28 31.43 -41.95
C THR A 4 26.59 32.18 -41.66
N PRO A 5 27.10 32.23 -40.40
CA PRO A 5 28.07 31.22 -39.92
C PRO A 5 28.13 31.13 -38.35
N PRO A 6 29.15 30.51 -37.71
CA PRO A 6 29.91 29.29 -38.02
C PRO A 6 29.81 28.22 -36.89
N SER A 7 30.27 27.01 -37.21
CA SER A 7 30.63 25.95 -36.27
C SER A 7 32.07 26.11 -35.77
N GLN A 8 32.33 25.50 -34.60
CA GLN A 8 33.56 24.85 -34.11
C GLN A 8 33.96 25.27 -32.69
N GLY A 9 34.38 24.28 -31.90
CA GLY A 9 35.21 24.50 -30.73
C GLY A 9 34.91 23.57 -29.57
N ASP A 10 35.52 22.39 -29.60
CA ASP A 10 35.61 21.42 -28.51
C ASP A 10 35.98 22.06 -27.16
N ASN A 11 35.48 21.50 -26.05
CA ASN A 11 36.23 21.43 -24.80
C ASN A 11 35.65 20.45 -23.77
N ALA A 12 36.53 19.51 -23.40
CA ALA A 12 36.71 18.88 -22.09
C ALA A 12 35.62 17.94 -21.55
N ALA A 13 35.93 16.65 -21.64
CA ALA A 13 35.40 15.59 -20.79
C ALA A 13 35.65 15.88 -19.29
N PRO A 14 34.68 15.63 -18.39
CA PRO A 14 34.94 15.69 -16.96
C PRO A 14 35.77 14.46 -16.53
N GLY A 15 36.94 14.73 -15.94
CA GLY A 15 37.81 13.73 -15.34
C GLY A 15 37.17 12.97 -14.17
N PRO A 16 37.76 11.84 -13.76
CA PRO A 16 37.17 10.95 -12.77
C PRO A 16 37.17 11.59 -11.38
N VAL A 17 35.98 11.72 -10.80
CA VAL A 17 35.80 12.08 -9.39
C VAL A 17 36.21 10.88 -8.55
N THR A 18 37.32 11.02 -7.83
CA THR A 18 37.79 10.05 -6.84
C THR A 18 36.88 10.09 -5.62
N HIS A 19 35.99 9.09 -5.51
CA HIS A 19 35.27 8.82 -4.28
C HIS A 19 36.19 8.11 -3.30
N ALA A 20 36.66 8.82 -2.28
CA ALA A 20 37.23 8.23 -1.08
C ALA A 20 36.12 7.51 -0.29
N ALA A 21 35.92 6.23 -0.58
CA ALA A 21 35.09 5.34 0.21
C ALA A 21 35.88 4.94 1.48
N GLY A 22 35.67 5.67 2.58
CA GLY A 22 36.02 5.22 3.92
C GLY A 22 35.09 4.09 4.36
N GLY A 23 35.32 2.89 3.84
CA GLY A 23 34.61 1.68 4.22
C GLY A 23 35.11 1.16 5.56
N ALA A 24 34.39 1.47 6.64
CA ALA A 24 34.51 0.71 7.88
C ALA A 24 33.77 -0.62 7.71
N ALA A 25 34.51 -1.65 7.26
CA ALA A 25 34.05 -3.03 7.26
C ALA A 25 33.97 -3.52 8.71
N ILE A 26 32.75 -3.82 9.20
CA ILE A 26 32.57 -4.55 10.45
C ILE A 26 32.70 -6.03 10.13
N ALA A 27 33.87 -6.58 10.40
CA ALA A 27 34.10 -8.02 10.46
C ALA A 27 33.47 -8.56 11.75
N SER A 28 32.44 -9.41 11.63
CA SER A 28 31.98 -10.24 12.74
C SER A 28 32.80 -11.54 12.75
N GLY A 29 33.67 -11.65 13.76
CA GLY A 29 34.49 -12.83 14.02
C GLY A 29 33.67 -14.08 14.31
N GLY A 30 34.25 -15.22 13.93
CA GLY A 30 33.72 -16.55 14.20
C GLY A 30 33.89 -16.97 15.67
N GLY A 31 33.02 -17.88 16.07
CA GLY A 31 33.05 -18.57 17.37
C GLY A 31 32.22 -19.84 17.32
N SER A 32 32.91 -20.96 17.04
CA SER A 32 32.69 -22.36 17.46
C SER A 32 31.29 -22.98 17.49
N GLN A 33 31.12 -23.96 16.61
CA GLN A 33 30.79 -25.38 16.86
C GLN A 33 29.86 -25.74 18.05
N ALA A 34 28.70 -26.28 17.71
CA ALA A 34 28.16 -27.46 18.39
C ALA A 34 27.62 -28.42 17.31
N ASN A 35 28.24 -29.60 17.27
CA ASN A 35 27.92 -30.72 16.39
C ASN A 35 26.82 -31.55 17.07
N ALA A 36 25.69 -31.76 16.40
CA ALA A 36 24.74 -32.82 16.73
C ALA A 36 24.14 -33.37 15.44
N ASN A 37 24.67 -34.52 15.06
CA ASN A 37 24.25 -35.37 13.97
C ASN A 37 22.93 -36.06 14.35
N ALA A 38 21.91 -35.96 13.50
CA ALA A 38 20.81 -36.93 13.47
C ALA A 38 20.14 -36.87 12.08
N GLY A 39 20.33 -37.95 11.32
CA GLY A 39 19.71 -38.15 10.02
C GLY A 39 18.19 -38.25 10.09
N GLY A 40 17.56 -37.92 8.97
CA GLY A 40 16.11 -37.97 8.81
C GLY A 40 15.73 -37.71 7.37
N THR A 41 15.86 -38.74 6.55
CA THR A 41 15.30 -38.84 5.20
C THR A 41 13.78 -38.71 5.29
N THR A 42 13.18 -37.66 4.70
CA THR A 42 11.75 -37.67 4.37
C THR A 42 11.49 -36.91 3.08
N THR A 43 11.15 -37.68 2.05
CA THR A 43 10.34 -37.30 0.90
C THR A 43 9.01 -36.70 1.37
N GLY A 44 8.60 -35.56 0.80
CA GLY A 44 7.44 -34.81 1.31
C GLY A 44 6.83 -33.87 0.29
N SER A 45 5.89 -34.45 -0.47
CA SER A 45 4.85 -33.89 -1.34
C SER A 45 4.65 -32.35 -1.40
N SER A 46 4.53 -31.90 -2.64
CA SER A 46 4.17 -30.57 -3.15
C SER A 46 2.68 -30.17 -2.99
N ASP A 47 1.88 -30.85 -2.16
CA ASP A 47 0.42 -30.66 -2.16
C ASP A 47 -0.13 -29.64 -1.13
N ALA A 48 0.72 -28.99 -0.33
CA ALA A 48 0.22 -28.10 0.73
C ALA A 48 -0.28 -26.72 0.24
N LYS A 49 0.18 -26.21 -0.93
CA LYS A 49 -0.19 -24.86 -1.41
C LYS A 49 -1.56 -24.77 -2.09
N ALA A 50 -2.14 -25.89 -2.53
CA ALA A 50 -3.47 -25.89 -3.16
C ALA A 50 -4.64 -25.88 -2.14
N SER A 51 -4.38 -26.25 -0.88
CA SER A 51 -5.43 -26.42 0.13
C SER A 51 -5.84 -25.12 0.85
N GLU A 52 -4.96 -24.12 0.92
CA GLU A 52 -5.27 -22.82 1.55
C GLU A 52 -6.08 -21.90 0.63
N GLY A 53 -5.85 -21.96 -0.68
CA GLY A 53 -6.65 -21.23 -1.68
C GLY A 53 -8.10 -21.69 -1.73
N LYS A 54 -8.34 -23.00 -1.56
CA LYS A 54 -9.68 -23.59 -1.55
C LYS A 54 -10.45 -23.27 -0.26
N LYS A 55 -9.77 -23.25 0.90
CA LYS A 55 -10.39 -22.84 2.18
C LYS A 55 -10.78 -21.35 2.24
N ALA A 56 -10.12 -20.48 1.48
CA ALA A 56 -10.49 -19.07 1.37
C ALA A 56 -11.70 -18.84 0.46
N SER A 57 -11.84 -19.60 -0.64
CA SER A 57 -13.03 -19.55 -1.50
C SER A 57 -14.26 -20.19 -0.85
N ASP A 58 -14.08 -21.27 -0.08
CA ASP A 58 -15.17 -21.99 0.56
C ASP A 58 -15.78 -21.19 1.73
N LYS A 59 -15.00 -20.33 2.41
CA LYS A 59 -15.53 -19.39 3.42
C LYS A 59 -16.33 -18.21 2.85
N ILE A 60 -16.14 -17.86 1.57
CA ILE A 60 -16.97 -16.86 0.89
C ILE A 60 -18.35 -17.45 0.55
N ALA A 61 -18.41 -18.75 0.25
CA ALA A 61 -19.67 -19.45 0.01
C ALA A 61 -20.58 -19.51 1.25
N GLU A 62 -20.01 -19.46 2.47
CA GLU A 62 -20.78 -19.40 3.73
C GLU A 62 -21.31 -18.01 4.11
N THR A 63 -20.87 -16.94 3.43
CA THR A 63 -21.26 -15.55 3.78
C THR A 63 -22.60 -15.13 3.16
N PHE A 64 -23.09 -15.87 2.17
CA PHE A 64 -24.41 -15.67 1.57
C PHE A 64 -25.31 -16.82 2.02
N GLY A 65 -26.18 -16.55 2.98
CA GLY A 65 -27.05 -17.56 3.58
C GLY A 65 -27.73 -18.43 2.51
N LYS A 66 -27.72 -19.74 2.74
CA LYS A 66 -28.56 -20.70 1.99
C LYS A 66 -29.99 -20.20 2.07
N GLU A 67 -30.62 -19.84 0.96
CA GLU A 67 -32.06 -19.56 0.97
C GLU A 67 -32.76 -19.96 -0.32
N ARG A 68 -34.01 -20.37 -0.07
CA ARG A 68 -34.91 -21.20 -0.87
C ARG A 68 -35.20 -20.62 -2.26
N THR A 69 -35.17 -21.51 -3.24
CA THR A 69 -35.79 -21.34 -4.56
C THR A 69 -37.32 -21.35 -4.40
N GLY A 70 -37.90 -20.21 -4.04
CA GLY A 70 -39.34 -19.99 -4.16
C GLY A 70 -39.65 -19.51 -5.58
N GLU A 71 -40.59 -20.16 -6.26
CA GLU A 71 -41.09 -19.75 -7.57
C GLU A 71 -41.58 -18.29 -7.55
N ALA A 72 -41.18 -17.52 -8.56
CA ALA A 72 -41.58 -16.14 -8.72
C ALA A 72 -43.10 -16.06 -9.00
N LYS A 73 -43.89 -15.55 -8.06
CA LYS A 73 -45.31 -15.24 -8.29
C LYS A 73 -45.43 -14.11 -9.32
N GLN A 74 -46.05 -14.41 -10.46
CA GLN A 74 -46.37 -13.46 -11.52
C GLN A 74 -47.28 -12.35 -10.96
N GLY A 75 -46.90 -11.07 -11.15
CA GLY A 75 -47.66 -9.89 -10.69
C GLY A 75 -47.11 -9.16 -9.46
N CYS A 76 -46.00 -9.61 -8.87
CA CYS A 76 -45.43 -8.92 -7.71
C CYS A 76 -44.58 -7.69 -8.11
N LYS A 77 -44.98 -6.50 -7.65
CA LYS A 77 -44.22 -5.24 -7.78
C LYS A 77 -43.12 -5.18 -6.71
N CYS A 78 -42.00 -5.82 -6.99
CA CYS A 78 -40.83 -5.74 -6.12
C CYS A 78 -39.97 -4.51 -6.42
N TRP A 79 -39.06 -4.16 -5.50
CA TRP A 79 -38.05 -3.12 -5.70
C TRP A 79 -36.64 -3.59 -5.31
N VAL A 80 -35.62 -2.89 -5.78
CA VAL A 80 -34.25 -3.07 -5.26
C VAL A 80 -33.57 -1.72 -5.16
N LYS A 81 -32.92 -1.47 -4.02
CA LYS A 81 -32.11 -0.27 -3.79
C LYS A 81 -30.71 -0.67 -3.43
N ILE A 82 -29.72 -0.01 -4.02
CA ILE A 82 -28.30 -0.31 -3.85
C ILE A 82 -27.59 1.00 -3.55
N HIS A 83 -26.92 1.07 -2.40
CA HIS A 83 -26.13 2.22 -2.00
C HIS A 83 -24.67 1.83 -1.87
N PHE A 84 -23.83 2.47 -2.67
CA PHE A 84 -22.38 2.46 -2.55
C PHE A 84 -21.98 3.72 -1.77
N LYS A 85 -21.36 3.55 -0.60
CA LYS A 85 -20.92 4.66 0.25
C LYS A 85 -19.40 4.59 0.49
N PRO A 86 -18.63 5.61 0.12
CA PRO A 86 -17.21 5.73 0.47
C PRO A 86 -17.02 5.79 1.98
N ASP A 87 -15.98 5.11 2.47
CA ASP A 87 -15.56 5.16 3.86
C ASP A 87 -14.02 5.32 3.94
N PRO A 88 -13.50 6.49 4.35
CA PRO A 88 -14.26 7.69 4.74
C PRO A 88 -14.99 8.36 3.55
N PRO A 89 -15.96 9.25 3.82
CA PRO A 89 -16.56 10.08 2.78
C PRO A 89 -15.50 10.88 1.98
N GLN A 90 -15.70 10.99 0.66
CA GLN A 90 -14.87 11.76 -0.28
C GLN A 90 -15.72 12.85 -0.95
N PRO A 91 -15.11 13.90 -1.55
CA PRO A 91 -13.67 14.19 -1.56
C PRO A 91 -13.18 14.70 -0.20
N LEU A 92 -11.91 14.46 0.11
CA LEU A 92 -11.25 15.14 1.23
C LEU A 92 -11.28 16.67 1.03
N PRO A 93 -11.23 17.50 2.10
CA PRO A 93 -11.40 18.96 2.02
C PRO A 93 -10.51 19.69 1.00
N ASN A 94 -9.37 19.10 0.62
CA ASN A 94 -8.36 19.69 -0.27
C ASN A 94 -8.15 18.89 -1.58
N GLU A 95 -9.08 18.01 -1.94
CA GLU A 95 -8.97 17.18 -3.14
C GLU A 95 -9.50 17.90 -4.39
N GLN A 96 -8.81 17.75 -5.53
CA GLN A 96 -9.23 18.37 -6.79
C GLN A 96 -10.56 17.76 -7.28
N LYS A 97 -11.60 18.59 -7.36
CA LYS A 97 -12.96 18.21 -7.80
C LYS A 97 -13.05 17.65 -9.23
N ASN A 98 -12.01 17.83 -10.04
CA ASN A 98 -12.03 17.51 -11.48
C ASN A 98 -11.18 16.28 -11.85
N LYS A 99 -10.65 15.52 -10.89
CA LYS A 99 -9.99 14.25 -11.20
C LYS A 99 -11.04 13.22 -11.60
N PRO A 100 -10.78 12.37 -12.60
CA PRO A 100 -11.71 11.31 -12.98
C PRO A 100 -12.11 10.50 -11.74
N THR A 101 -13.40 10.21 -11.66
CA THR A 101 -14.03 9.45 -10.61
C THR A 101 -13.99 7.97 -10.96
N PHE A 102 -13.91 7.11 -9.96
CA PHE A 102 -13.95 5.66 -10.12
C PHE A 102 -15.30 5.23 -10.67
N SER A 103 -15.40 5.26 -11.99
CA SER A 103 -16.62 5.13 -12.76
C SER A 103 -16.65 3.80 -13.46
N TYR A 104 -17.59 2.93 -13.08
CA TYR A 104 -17.76 1.62 -13.67
C TYR A 104 -19.10 1.46 -14.34
N ASP A 105 -19.08 0.99 -15.58
CA ASP A 105 -20.31 0.56 -16.23
C ASP A 105 -20.95 -0.54 -15.41
N TYR A 106 -22.25 -0.42 -15.17
CA TYR A 106 -23.03 -1.47 -14.56
C TYR A 106 -24.26 -1.79 -15.39
N VAL A 107 -24.70 -3.04 -15.26
CA VAL A 107 -25.94 -3.55 -15.79
C VAL A 107 -26.63 -4.31 -14.67
N LEU A 108 -27.82 -3.88 -14.29
CA LEU A 108 -28.68 -4.59 -13.36
C LEU A 108 -29.69 -5.42 -14.17
N ARG A 109 -29.72 -6.71 -13.88
CA ARG A 109 -30.61 -7.69 -14.49
C ARG A 109 -31.59 -8.23 -13.46
N ASP A 110 -32.84 -8.43 -13.86
CA ASP A 110 -33.86 -9.04 -13.03
C ASP A 110 -33.70 -10.56 -12.93
N VAL A 111 -34.70 -11.22 -12.35
CA VAL A 111 -34.74 -12.68 -12.14
C VAL A 111 -34.84 -13.47 -13.45
N ASN A 112 -35.28 -12.83 -14.54
CA ASN A 112 -35.43 -13.42 -15.86
C ASN A 112 -34.24 -13.04 -16.77
N ASP A 113 -33.13 -12.57 -16.19
CA ASP A 113 -31.94 -12.04 -16.87
C ASP A 113 -32.21 -10.84 -17.80
N LYS A 114 -33.38 -10.19 -17.71
CA LYS A 114 -33.70 -8.98 -18.47
C LYS A 114 -32.96 -7.79 -17.86
N ILE A 115 -32.33 -6.98 -18.71
CA ILE A 115 -31.71 -5.73 -18.27
C ILE A 115 -32.80 -4.76 -17.84
N VAL A 116 -32.82 -4.40 -16.56
CA VAL A 116 -33.77 -3.44 -15.98
C VAL A 116 -33.16 -2.07 -15.75
N LYS A 117 -31.82 -1.98 -15.64
CA LYS A 117 -31.11 -0.71 -15.55
C LYS A 117 -29.67 -0.86 -16.01
N LYS A 118 -29.11 0.20 -16.59
CA LYS A 118 -27.68 0.34 -16.88
C LYS A 118 -27.24 1.75 -16.53
N GLY A 119 -25.95 1.94 -16.26
CA GLY A 119 -25.39 3.26 -15.99
C GLY A 119 -23.95 3.16 -15.55
N VAL A 120 -23.49 4.21 -14.87
CA VAL A 120 -22.13 4.31 -14.34
C VAL A 120 -22.19 4.39 -12.81
N LEU A 121 -21.39 3.56 -12.14
CA LEU A 121 -21.15 3.61 -10.69
C LEU A 121 -19.96 4.52 -10.42
N ASP A 122 -20.19 5.66 -9.80
CA ASP A 122 -19.14 6.43 -9.13
C ASP A 122 -18.94 5.88 -7.71
N LEU A 123 -17.89 5.08 -7.50
CA LEU A 123 -17.58 4.57 -6.16
C LEU A 123 -16.73 5.54 -5.34
N ARG A 124 -16.20 6.61 -5.94
CA ARG A 124 -15.46 7.63 -5.22
C ARG A 124 -16.39 8.55 -4.46
N ASN A 125 -17.43 9.06 -5.11
CA ASN A 125 -18.45 9.90 -4.45
C ASN A 125 -19.59 9.08 -3.85
N GLY A 126 -19.62 7.77 -4.17
CA GLY A 126 -20.73 6.90 -3.86
C GLY A 126 -21.81 6.98 -4.92
N SER A 127 -22.62 5.92 -4.98
CA SER A 127 -23.64 5.73 -6.01
C SER A 127 -24.89 5.14 -5.43
N LYS A 128 -26.04 5.54 -5.99
CA LYS A 128 -27.34 4.99 -5.62
C LYS A 128 -28.02 4.44 -6.86
N ILE A 129 -28.39 3.16 -6.80
CA ILE A 129 -29.22 2.52 -7.82
C ILE A 129 -30.56 2.21 -7.16
N GLU A 130 -31.64 2.65 -7.79
CA GLU A 130 -33.00 2.29 -7.41
C GLU A 130 -33.75 1.82 -8.66
N VAL A 131 -34.42 0.67 -8.53
CA VAL A 131 -35.33 0.12 -9.54
C VAL A 131 -36.59 -0.38 -8.83
N LYS A 132 -37.74 -0.02 -9.36
CA LYS A 132 -39.07 -0.43 -8.90
C LYS A 132 -39.74 -1.28 -9.98
N ASP A 133 -40.85 -1.92 -9.62
CA ASP A 133 -41.69 -2.69 -10.54
C ASP A 133 -40.92 -3.82 -11.25
N ILE A 134 -40.03 -4.50 -10.51
CA ILE A 134 -39.29 -5.67 -11.00
C ILE A 134 -39.89 -6.97 -10.46
N CYS A 135 -39.64 -8.08 -11.13
CA CYS A 135 -40.03 -9.41 -10.65
C CYS A 135 -39.31 -9.73 -9.33
N CYS A 136 -40.05 -10.30 -8.38
CA CYS A 136 -39.50 -10.70 -7.09
C CYS A 136 -38.54 -11.88 -7.21
N GLY A 137 -37.44 -11.84 -6.45
CA GLY A 137 -36.46 -12.91 -6.36
C GLY A 137 -35.03 -12.38 -6.24
N VAL A 138 -34.10 -13.00 -6.98
CA VAL A 138 -32.67 -12.63 -6.97
C VAL A 138 -32.28 -11.99 -8.30
N CYS A 139 -32.01 -10.69 -8.24
CA CYS A 139 -31.44 -9.92 -9.34
C CYS A 139 -29.92 -10.07 -9.39
N GLN A 140 -29.32 -9.68 -10.52
CA GLN A 140 -27.87 -9.66 -10.71
C GLN A 140 -27.39 -8.26 -11.09
N LEU A 141 -26.56 -7.64 -10.26
CA LEU A 141 -25.78 -6.46 -10.64
C LEU A 141 -24.47 -6.91 -11.26
N LYS A 142 -24.30 -6.68 -12.56
CA LYS A 142 -23.05 -6.87 -13.28
C LYS A 142 -22.29 -5.55 -13.33
N VAL A 143 -21.05 -5.53 -12.88
CA VAL A 143 -20.16 -4.35 -12.91
C VAL A 143 -18.95 -4.66 -13.78
N LYS A 144 -18.61 -3.74 -14.68
CA LYS A 144 -17.46 -3.84 -15.58
C LYS A 144 -16.26 -3.15 -14.96
N PHE A 145 -15.27 -3.94 -14.59
CA PHE A 145 -14.01 -3.47 -14.01
C PHE A 145 -12.98 -3.11 -15.09
N PRO A 146 -11.88 -2.40 -14.74
CA PRO A 146 -10.79 -2.14 -15.67
C PRO A 146 -10.25 -3.44 -16.26
N GLY A 147 -9.86 -3.41 -17.54
CA GLY A 147 -9.54 -4.62 -18.30
C GLY A 147 -10.77 -5.34 -18.90
N GLY A 148 -11.97 -4.77 -18.78
CA GLY A 148 -13.17 -5.27 -19.44
C GLY A 148 -13.84 -6.47 -18.74
N VAL A 149 -13.38 -6.82 -17.55
CA VAL A 149 -13.87 -7.98 -16.79
C VAL A 149 -15.21 -7.64 -16.11
N TRP A 150 -16.25 -8.42 -16.41
CA TRP A 150 -17.55 -8.31 -15.76
C TRP A 150 -17.61 -9.18 -14.50
N LYS A 151 -18.25 -8.65 -13.44
CA LYS A 151 -18.47 -9.37 -12.19
C LYS A 151 -19.91 -9.20 -11.73
N SER A 152 -20.49 -10.29 -11.25
CA SER A 152 -21.90 -10.37 -10.86
C SER A 152 -22.05 -10.37 -9.35
N ILE A 153 -22.95 -9.53 -8.85
CA ILE A 153 -23.37 -9.48 -7.45
C ILE A 153 -24.85 -9.88 -7.41
N LYS A 154 -25.17 -10.90 -6.60
CA LYS A 154 -26.55 -11.34 -6.39
C LYS A 154 -27.26 -10.42 -5.39
N LEU A 155 -28.46 -9.99 -5.73
CA LEU A 155 -29.24 -9.03 -4.96
C LEU A 155 -30.66 -9.56 -4.76
N ALA A 156 -31.09 -9.72 -3.51
CA ALA A 156 -32.50 -10.00 -3.24
C ALA A 156 -33.36 -8.74 -3.48
N THR A 157 -34.54 -8.91 -4.08
CA THR A 157 -35.55 -7.85 -4.17
C THR A 157 -36.18 -7.56 -2.81
N ASP A 158 -36.93 -6.45 -2.75
CA ASP A 158 -37.50 -5.83 -1.55
C ASP A 158 -36.48 -5.55 -0.47
N ARG A 159 -35.26 -5.20 -0.89
CA ARG A 159 -34.16 -4.92 0.02
C ARG A 159 -33.33 -3.74 -0.44
N LEU A 160 -32.82 -3.03 0.57
CA LEU A 160 -31.73 -2.08 0.44
C LEU A 160 -30.41 -2.80 0.70
N HIS A 161 -29.56 -2.84 -0.32
CA HIS A 161 -28.19 -3.33 -0.24
C HIS A 161 -27.24 -2.16 -0.02
N ARG A 162 -26.42 -2.22 1.04
CA ARG A 162 -25.42 -1.19 1.34
C ARG A 162 -24.02 -1.78 1.20
N TYR A 163 -23.20 -1.13 0.39
CA TYR A 163 -21.80 -1.47 0.16
C TYR A 163 -20.93 -0.32 0.64
N LEU A 164 -20.01 -0.60 1.56
CA LEU A 164 -18.98 0.35 1.96
C LEU A 164 -17.77 0.18 1.02
N ILE A 165 -17.37 1.27 0.39
CA ILE A 165 -16.15 1.31 -0.41
C ILE A 165 -15.05 1.74 0.54
N ILE A 166 -14.28 0.77 1.01
CA ILE A 166 -13.19 1.05 1.95
C ILE A 166 -12.00 1.58 1.16
N ASN A 167 -11.51 2.74 1.57
CA ASN A 167 -10.34 3.34 0.98
C ASN A 167 -9.09 2.93 1.78
N GLU A 168 -8.38 1.89 1.33
CA GLU A 168 -7.25 1.34 2.07
C GLU A 168 -6.07 2.30 2.19
N LEU A 169 -5.85 3.15 1.18
CA LEU A 169 -4.78 4.14 1.24
C LEU A 169 -5.00 5.15 2.37
N TRP A 170 -6.27 5.48 2.67
CA TRP A 170 -6.59 6.37 3.78
C TRP A 170 -6.24 5.75 5.14
N GLU A 171 -6.61 4.50 5.35
CA GLU A 171 -6.28 3.79 6.59
C GLU A 171 -4.77 3.54 6.72
N ALA A 172 -4.10 3.24 5.61
CA ALA A 172 -2.64 3.18 5.56
C ALA A 172 -2.01 4.55 5.91
N ALA A 173 -2.50 5.64 5.33
CA ALA A 173 -2.00 6.99 5.61
C ALA A 173 -2.20 7.41 7.06
N LYS A 174 -3.36 7.13 7.66
CA LYS A 174 -3.63 7.33 9.09
C LYS A 174 -2.63 6.59 9.97
N TYR A 175 -2.46 5.30 9.69
CA TYR A 175 -1.51 4.47 10.40
C TYR A 175 -0.09 5.05 10.28
N MET A 176 0.36 5.34 9.07
CA MET A 176 1.71 5.85 8.81
C MET A 176 1.95 7.23 9.41
N ALA A 177 1.00 8.16 9.33
CA ALA A 177 1.12 9.47 9.95
C ALA A 177 1.29 9.33 11.47
N LYS A 178 0.53 8.44 12.11
CA LYS A 178 0.66 8.15 13.54
C LYS A 178 2.04 7.56 13.87
N GLU A 179 2.48 6.54 13.13
CA GLU A 179 3.79 5.92 13.34
C GLU A 179 4.94 6.91 13.15
N MET A 180 4.92 7.69 12.06
CA MET A 180 5.93 8.71 11.78
C MET A 180 6.05 9.72 12.92
N ASN A 181 4.92 10.27 13.40
CA ASN A 181 4.94 11.23 14.50
C ASN A 181 5.38 10.61 15.83
N THR A 182 4.92 9.39 16.12
CA THR A 182 5.25 8.68 17.36
C THR A 182 6.73 8.32 17.39
N ASN A 183 7.24 7.75 16.31
CA ASN A 183 8.63 7.29 16.22
C ASN A 183 9.58 8.49 16.21
N ALA A 184 9.30 9.54 15.44
CA ALA A 184 10.13 10.75 15.41
C ALA A 184 10.23 11.49 16.77
N SER A 185 9.23 11.35 17.65
CA SER A 185 9.22 11.94 18.99
C SER A 185 9.67 10.98 20.10
N SER A 186 9.95 9.72 19.75
CA SER A 186 10.31 8.65 20.68
C SER A 186 11.64 8.90 21.40
N TRP A 187 11.84 8.19 22.51
CA TRP A 187 13.12 8.15 23.21
C TRP A 187 14.26 7.69 22.28
N ASN A 188 14.02 6.67 21.45
CA ASN A 188 15.01 6.13 20.52
C ASN A 188 15.52 7.20 19.55
N THR A 189 14.62 7.98 18.95
CA THR A 189 15.00 9.08 18.06
C THR A 189 15.75 10.18 18.79
N LYS A 190 15.39 10.49 20.05
CA LYS A 190 16.13 11.46 20.87
C LYS A 190 17.56 10.98 21.17
N VAL A 191 17.73 9.69 21.50
CA VAL A 191 19.05 9.07 21.71
C VAL A 191 19.86 9.13 20.43
N MET A 192 19.31 8.68 19.29
CA MET A 192 20.00 8.78 18.01
C MET A 192 20.44 10.22 17.70
N ARG A 193 19.58 11.21 18.00
CA ARG A 193 19.89 12.62 17.78
C ARG A 193 21.01 13.13 18.66
N ALA A 194 21.00 12.79 19.95
CA ALA A 194 22.08 13.14 20.86
C ALA A 194 23.40 12.52 20.39
N SER A 195 23.38 11.23 20.06
CA SER A 195 24.53 10.48 19.56
C SER A 195 25.05 11.02 18.22
N ASN A 196 24.19 11.43 17.29
CA ASN A 196 24.58 12.09 16.04
C ASN A 196 25.18 13.47 16.28
N THR A 197 24.62 14.25 17.21
CA THR A 197 25.12 15.59 17.52
C THR A 197 26.53 15.50 18.13
N VAL A 198 26.70 14.64 19.13
CA VAL A 198 28.02 14.37 19.74
C VAL A 198 28.96 13.74 18.72
N GLY A 199 28.50 12.77 17.92
CA GLY A 199 29.30 12.08 16.94
C GLY A 199 29.84 12.98 15.84
N ASN A 200 29.03 13.92 15.34
CA ASN A 200 29.48 14.88 14.34
C ASN A 200 30.58 15.82 14.89
N ALA A 201 30.49 16.19 16.18
CA ALA A 201 31.55 16.97 16.83
C ALA A 201 32.81 16.12 17.13
N ALA A 202 32.61 14.88 17.60
CA ALA A 202 33.68 13.97 17.99
C ALA A 202 34.44 13.37 16.79
N LEU A 203 33.84 13.35 15.59
CA LEU A 203 34.48 12.92 14.34
C LEU A 203 35.74 13.74 14.05
N LEU A 204 35.73 15.04 14.36
CA LEU A 204 36.89 15.94 14.21
C LEU A 204 38.06 15.54 15.13
N ALA A 205 37.78 14.81 16.22
CA ALA A 205 38.75 14.25 17.13
C ALA A 205 39.02 12.75 16.89
N GLY A 206 38.57 12.20 15.75
CA GLY A 206 38.78 10.79 15.38
C GLY A 206 37.91 9.79 16.13
N ASN A 207 36.93 10.22 16.94
CA ASN A 207 36.07 9.33 17.72
C ASN A 207 34.74 9.05 17.01
N LEU A 208 34.62 7.85 16.46
CA LEU A 208 33.43 7.37 15.74
C LEU A 208 32.36 6.74 16.63
N ALA A 209 32.65 6.44 17.90
CA ALA A 209 31.76 5.64 18.74
C ALA A 209 30.33 6.21 18.87
N PRO A 210 30.12 7.52 19.11
CA PRO A 210 28.77 8.06 19.19
C PRO A 210 28.00 7.93 17.87
N LYS A 211 28.71 8.09 16.74
CA LYS A 211 28.10 7.94 15.42
C LYS A 211 27.64 6.50 15.17
N LEU A 212 28.47 5.52 15.55
CA LEU A 212 28.13 4.10 15.46
C LEU A 212 26.93 3.73 16.33
N VAL A 213 26.79 4.32 17.52
CA VAL A 213 25.59 4.13 18.36
C VAL A 213 24.33 4.64 17.65
N ALA A 214 24.39 5.80 17.01
CA ALA A 214 23.26 6.33 16.26
C ALA A 214 22.86 5.38 15.11
N TYR A 215 23.84 4.91 14.32
CA TYR A 215 23.59 3.96 13.23
C TYR A 215 23.05 2.62 13.73
N GLY A 216 23.60 2.08 14.83
CA GLY A 216 23.15 0.83 15.43
C GLY A 216 21.69 0.90 15.86
N GLU A 217 21.29 1.98 16.52
CA GLU A 217 19.90 2.18 16.92
C GLU A 217 18.98 2.34 15.70
N LEU A 218 19.40 3.06 14.65
CA LEU A 218 18.63 3.17 13.42
C LEU A 218 18.37 1.78 12.82
N VAL A 219 19.41 0.97 12.66
CA VAL A 219 19.32 -0.40 12.11
C VAL A 219 18.45 -1.31 12.98
N GLU A 220 18.61 -1.27 14.30
CA GLU A 220 17.85 -2.09 15.25
C GLU A 220 16.35 -1.78 15.20
N ARG A 221 15.99 -0.54 14.85
CA ARG A 221 14.59 -0.12 14.73
C ARG A 221 14.02 -0.37 13.35
N THR A 222 14.75 -0.08 12.28
CA THR A 222 14.23 -0.04 10.90
C THR A 222 14.58 -1.25 10.05
N GLY A 223 15.46 -2.13 10.52
CA GLY A 223 15.86 -3.32 9.77
C GLY A 223 14.70 -4.30 9.50
N PRO A 224 14.90 -5.31 8.64
CA PRO A 224 13.87 -6.30 8.33
C PRO A 224 13.31 -6.97 9.59
N GLY A 225 11.98 -6.99 9.74
CA GLY A 225 11.30 -7.59 10.90
C GLY A 225 11.43 -6.80 12.21
N ARG A 226 12.03 -5.61 12.18
CA ARG A 226 12.18 -4.75 13.35
C ARG A 226 10.93 -3.89 13.60
N PRO A 227 10.80 -3.24 14.78
CA PRO A 227 9.56 -2.56 15.16
C PRO A 227 9.08 -1.47 14.19
N TRP A 228 10.01 -0.85 13.44
CA TRP A 228 9.71 0.21 12.47
C TRP A 228 9.72 -0.30 11.01
N ASP A 229 9.82 -1.62 10.79
CA ASP A 229 9.58 -2.24 9.49
C ASP A 229 8.07 -2.36 9.23
N HIS A 230 7.52 -1.33 8.60
CA HIS A 230 6.08 -1.26 8.33
C HIS A 230 5.63 -2.12 7.14
N LYS A 231 6.55 -2.67 6.34
CA LYS A 231 6.18 -3.50 5.18
C LYS A 231 5.40 -4.75 5.61
N LEU A 232 5.79 -5.36 6.73
CA LEU A 232 5.09 -6.51 7.33
C LEU A 232 3.80 -6.13 8.06
N HIS A 233 3.68 -4.89 8.50
CA HIS A 233 2.50 -4.45 9.25
C HIS A 233 1.27 -4.36 8.36
N PHE A 234 1.40 -3.89 7.12
CA PHE A 234 0.28 -3.88 6.17
C PHE A 234 -0.31 -5.29 6.02
N SER A 235 0.52 -6.30 5.73
CA SER A 235 0.05 -7.66 5.48
C SER A 235 -0.40 -8.45 6.73
N ARG A 236 -0.14 -7.98 7.95
CA ARG A 236 -0.37 -8.74 9.19
C ARG A 236 -1.28 -8.03 10.20
N LYS A 237 -1.42 -6.71 10.13
CA LYS A 237 -2.19 -5.92 11.10
C LYS A 237 -3.48 -5.41 10.47
N LYS A 238 -4.56 -5.55 11.22
CA LYS A 238 -5.81 -4.88 10.88
C LYS A 238 -5.64 -3.38 11.09
N MET A 239 -5.80 -2.60 10.04
CA MET A 239 -5.81 -1.14 10.04
C MET A 239 -7.24 -0.66 9.79
N GLY A 240 -7.88 -0.12 10.82
CA GLY A 240 -9.29 0.23 10.76
C GLY A 240 -10.17 -0.99 10.46
N LYS A 241 -10.83 -0.98 9.29
CA LYS A 241 -11.72 -2.06 8.83
C LYS A 241 -11.03 -3.07 7.90
N THR A 242 -9.78 -2.86 7.52
CA THR A 242 -9.05 -3.69 6.53
C THR A 242 -7.76 -4.26 7.11
N THR A 243 -7.16 -5.21 6.40
CA THR A 243 -5.76 -5.59 6.56
C THR A 243 -5.13 -5.27 5.22
N PRO A 244 -4.66 -4.02 5.01
CA PRO A 244 -4.23 -3.56 3.70
C PRO A 244 -3.13 -4.47 3.18
N GLY A 245 -3.28 -5.05 2.00
CA GLY A 245 -2.30 -6.01 1.48
C GLY A 245 -0.97 -5.35 1.12
N ALA A 246 -0.33 -5.84 0.05
CA ALA A 246 0.83 -5.15 -0.53
C ALA A 246 0.44 -3.87 -1.31
N TRP A 247 -0.84 -3.76 -1.67
CA TRP A 247 -1.41 -2.76 -2.55
C TRP A 247 -2.57 -2.10 -1.83
N HIS A 248 -2.59 -0.77 -1.84
CA HIS A 248 -3.60 0.02 -1.15
C HIS A 248 -4.42 0.81 -2.18
N THR A 249 -5.72 0.60 -2.13
CA THR A 249 -6.70 1.18 -3.05
C THR A 249 -6.96 2.67 -2.78
N TRP A 250 -6.87 3.52 -3.82
CA TRP A 250 -7.26 4.94 -3.79
C TRP A 250 -7.52 5.52 -5.19
N GLY A 251 -8.71 6.09 -5.38
CA GLY A 251 -9.09 6.61 -6.70
C GLY A 251 -9.03 5.51 -7.77
N HIS A 252 -8.36 5.78 -8.89
CA HIS A 252 -8.18 4.80 -9.98
C HIS A 252 -7.00 3.84 -9.80
N TRP A 253 -6.18 4.08 -8.77
CA TRP A 253 -4.90 3.44 -8.62
C TRP A 253 -4.86 2.59 -7.35
N GLU A 254 -4.06 1.55 -7.42
CA GLU A 254 -3.51 0.88 -6.27
C GLU A 254 -2.07 1.32 -6.10
N TYR A 255 -1.69 1.66 -4.88
CA TYR A 255 -0.35 2.12 -4.56
C TYR A 255 0.36 1.04 -3.77
N PHE A 256 1.59 0.73 -4.16
CA PHE A 256 2.40 -0.27 -3.49
C PHE A 256 2.80 0.20 -2.08
N ARG A 257 3.07 -0.75 -1.18
CA ARG A 257 3.34 -0.45 0.23
C ARG A 257 4.73 0.18 0.51
N ASP A 258 5.68 0.03 -0.39
CA ASP A 258 7.09 0.37 -0.13
C ASP A 258 7.33 1.87 0.09
N PRO A 259 6.72 2.80 -0.68
CA PRO A 259 6.84 4.24 -0.43
C PRO A 259 6.53 4.67 1.00
N TRP A 260 5.57 4.02 1.68
CA TRP A 260 5.23 4.35 3.07
C TRP A 260 6.41 4.14 4.03
N SER A 261 7.04 2.97 3.94
CA SER A 261 8.15 2.62 4.83
C SER A 261 9.38 3.47 4.55
N ASN A 262 9.62 3.79 3.28
CA ASN A 262 10.74 4.63 2.85
C ASN A 262 10.55 6.10 3.24
N MET A 263 9.33 6.65 3.11
CA MET A 263 9.00 7.98 3.66
C MET A 263 9.16 8.01 5.19
N HIS A 264 8.74 6.97 5.89
CA HIS A 264 8.95 6.84 7.34
C HIS A 264 10.45 6.88 7.68
N PHE A 265 11.28 6.07 6.99
CA PHE A 265 12.72 6.04 7.18
C PHE A 265 13.38 7.41 6.96
N GLY A 266 13.05 8.11 5.86
CA GLY A 266 13.56 9.46 5.60
C GLY A 266 13.17 10.47 6.67
N TYR A 267 11.92 10.43 7.13
CA TYR A 267 11.38 11.37 8.11
C TYR A 267 12.01 11.17 9.51
N ILE A 268 12.03 9.94 10.01
CA ILE A 268 12.63 9.64 11.32
C ILE A 268 14.15 9.83 11.30
N GLY A 269 14.82 9.53 10.18
CA GLY A 269 16.26 9.71 10.02
C GLY A 269 16.65 11.18 10.15
N ARG A 270 15.87 12.07 9.53
CA ARG A 270 16.02 13.52 9.72
C ARG A 270 15.80 13.92 11.18
N ALA A 271 14.74 13.42 11.82
CA ALA A 271 14.46 13.74 13.22
C ALA A 271 15.58 13.25 14.16
N ALA A 272 16.21 12.14 13.82
CA ALA A 272 17.37 11.54 14.48
C ALA A 272 18.70 12.26 14.16
N GLY A 273 18.72 13.28 13.31
CA GLY A 273 19.92 14.07 13.01
C GLY A 273 20.86 13.44 11.96
N PHE A 274 20.38 12.47 11.18
CA PHE A 274 21.11 12.01 9.99
C PHE A 274 20.90 12.98 8.83
N SER A 275 21.94 13.13 8.02
CA SER A 275 21.85 13.81 6.73
C SER A 275 21.14 12.94 5.69
N ARG A 276 20.62 13.59 4.65
CA ARG A 276 19.98 12.90 3.52
C ARG A 276 20.92 11.89 2.87
N THR A 277 22.19 12.25 2.67
CA THR A 277 23.19 11.39 2.03
C THR A 277 23.47 10.13 2.85
N GLU A 278 23.54 10.24 4.18
CA GLU A 278 23.69 9.09 5.06
C GLU A 278 22.50 8.13 4.97
N LEU A 279 21.28 8.66 4.88
CA LEU A 279 20.07 7.83 4.78
C LEU A 279 19.98 7.11 3.44
N VAL A 280 20.19 7.83 2.33
CA VAL A 280 20.15 7.23 0.99
C VAL A 280 21.30 6.23 0.82
N GLY A 281 22.52 6.58 1.26
CA GLY A 281 23.67 5.68 1.21
C GLY A 281 23.50 4.44 2.08
N GLY A 282 22.97 4.59 3.29
CA GLY A 282 22.69 3.47 4.20
C GLY A 282 21.62 2.52 3.66
N ALA A 283 20.55 3.05 3.06
CA ALA A 283 19.52 2.23 2.42
C ALA A 283 20.07 1.45 1.22
N SER A 284 20.86 2.10 0.36
CA SER A 284 21.47 1.44 -0.80
C SER A 284 22.45 0.32 -0.39
N LEU A 285 23.21 0.52 0.69
CA LEU A 285 24.07 -0.53 1.25
C LEU A 285 23.25 -1.70 1.81
N ALA A 286 22.14 -1.42 2.51
CA ALA A 286 21.26 -2.46 3.03
C ALA A 286 20.63 -3.29 1.91
N GLN A 287 20.19 -2.65 0.81
CA GLN A 287 19.66 -3.34 -0.37
C GLN A 287 20.71 -4.22 -1.04
N TRP A 288 21.93 -3.71 -1.20
CA TRP A 288 23.06 -4.48 -1.73
C TRP A 288 23.38 -5.72 -0.89
N LEU A 289 23.34 -5.59 0.45
CA LEU A 289 23.55 -6.72 1.36
C LEU A 289 22.43 -7.76 1.26
N ASP A 290 21.18 -7.33 1.14
CA ASP A 290 20.04 -8.23 0.96
C ASP A 290 20.07 -8.94 -0.40
N ASP A 291 20.42 -8.23 -1.47
CA ASP A 291 20.57 -8.81 -2.81
C ASP A 291 21.65 -9.89 -2.82
N LYS A 292 22.81 -9.63 -2.21
CA LYS A 292 23.86 -10.64 -2.03
C LYS A 292 23.40 -11.85 -1.23
N ARG A 293 22.67 -11.62 -0.14
CA ARG A 293 22.14 -12.71 0.70
C ARG A 293 21.08 -13.55 -0.04
N THR A 294 20.31 -12.94 -0.92
CA THR A 294 19.19 -13.58 -1.64
C THR A 294 19.57 -14.07 -3.03
N GLY A 295 20.83 -13.90 -3.45
CA GLY A 295 21.32 -14.30 -4.77
C GLY A 295 20.79 -13.43 -5.91
N LYS A 296 20.22 -12.26 -5.61
CA LYS A 296 19.81 -11.28 -6.63
C LYS A 296 21.04 -10.50 -7.10
N PRO A 297 21.03 -9.99 -8.36
CA PRO A 297 22.07 -9.09 -8.80
C PRO A 297 22.12 -7.89 -7.85
N ALA A 298 23.29 -7.64 -7.28
CA ALA A 298 23.49 -6.51 -6.39
C ALA A 298 23.15 -5.20 -7.13
N SER A 299 22.11 -4.53 -6.68
CA SER A 299 21.63 -3.29 -7.28
C SER A 299 21.60 -2.16 -6.25
N ALA A 300 21.79 -0.92 -6.72
CA ALA A 300 21.47 0.24 -5.90
C ALA A 300 19.96 0.28 -5.63
N ASP A 301 19.55 1.01 -4.59
CA ASP A 301 18.12 1.17 -4.30
C ASP A 301 17.36 1.63 -5.55
N PRO A 302 16.20 1.02 -5.84
CA PRO A 302 15.33 1.48 -6.90
C PRO A 302 15.10 3.00 -6.82
N PRO A 303 15.07 3.74 -7.94
CA PRO A 303 14.88 5.20 -7.92
C PRO A 303 13.63 5.67 -7.18
N GLN A 304 12.59 4.83 -7.13
CA GLN A 304 11.36 5.04 -6.38
C GLN A 304 11.58 5.04 -4.85
N ASP A 305 12.50 4.22 -4.34
CA ASP A 305 12.80 4.11 -2.91
C ASP A 305 13.59 5.33 -2.45
N THR A 306 14.60 5.71 -3.23
CA THR A 306 15.32 6.98 -3.03
C THR A 306 14.36 8.18 -3.09
N ALA A 307 13.39 8.20 -4.01
CA ALA A 307 12.39 9.27 -4.08
C ALA A 307 11.54 9.33 -2.80
N ALA A 308 11.10 8.19 -2.26
CA ALA A 308 10.31 8.11 -1.05
C ALA A 308 11.11 8.53 0.20
N ILE A 309 12.37 8.10 0.33
CA ILE A 309 13.27 8.55 1.40
C ILE A 309 13.42 10.07 1.36
N ASN A 310 13.66 10.62 0.17
CA ASN A 310 13.80 12.06 -0.02
C ASN A 310 12.52 12.83 0.31
N ALA A 311 11.35 12.30 -0.08
CA ALA A 311 10.06 12.88 0.27
C ALA A 311 9.88 12.93 1.79
N GLY A 312 10.07 11.79 2.48
CA GLY A 312 10.02 11.71 3.93
C GLY A 312 10.99 12.66 4.63
N TYR A 313 12.24 12.73 4.16
CA TYR A 313 13.25 13.66 4.66
C TYR A 313 12.83 15.13 4.53
N ASN A 314 12.11 15.48 3.47
CA ASN A 314 11.65 16.84 3.24
C ASN A 314 10.42 17.21 4.08
N MET A 315 9.70 16.25 4.63
CA MET A 315 8.55 16.53 5.48
C MET A 315 8.99 17.17 6.81
N ARG A 316 8.27 18.20 7.22
CA ARG A 316 8.54 18.98 8.45
C ARG A 316 7.27 19.10 9.27
N GLY A 317 7.45 19.14 10.60
CA GLY A 317 6.34 19.24 11.54
C GLY A 317 5.50 17.96 11.60
N PRO A 318 4.37 17.99 12.34
CA PRO A 318 3.48 16.85 12.45
C PRO A 318 2.96 16.37 11.09
N ILE A 319 3.10 15.08 10.83
CA ILE A 319 2.62 14.43 9.61
C ILE A 319 1.12 14.18 9.72
N THR A 320 0.40 14.50 8.64
CA THR A 320 -1.03 14.21 8.51
C THR A 320 -1.27 13.16 7.42
N PRO A 321 -2.39 12.39 7.49
CA PRO A 321 -2.75 11.44 6.43
C PRO A 321 -2.85 12.10 5.05
N GLU A 322 -3.38 13.31 4.99
CA GLU A 322 -3.57 14.10 3.77
C GLU A 322 -2.23 14.46 3.11
N MET A 323 -1.21 14.81 3.90
CA MET A 323 0.14 15.07 3.39
C MET A 323 0.71 13.83 2.70
N LEU A 324 0.57 12.66 3.32
CA LEU A 324 1.11 11.42 2.76
C LEU A 324 0.36 10.97 1.51
N ILE A 325 -0.97 11.08 1.51
CA ILE A 325 -1.79 10.77 0.33
C ILE A 325 -1.42 11.70 -0.82
N ARG A 326 -1.30 13.01 -0.55
CA ARG A 326 -0.89 13.98 -1.57
C ARG A 326 0.49 13.65 -2.15
N GLU A 327 1.45 13.29 -1.32
CA GLU A 327 2.78 12.86 -1.77
C GLU A 327 2.68 11.61 -2.66
N ILE A 328 1.93 10.61 -2.24
CA ILE A 328 1.77 9.37 -3.00
C ILE A 328 1.06 9.58 -4.33
N GLU A 329 0.01 10.40 -4.36
CA GLU A 329 -0.74 10.67 -5.58
C GLU A 329 0.08 11.44 -6.62
N ASN A 330 0.86 12.42 -6.16
CA ASN A 330 1.54 13.38 -7.03
C ASN A 330 2.92 12.92 -7.48
N ASN A 331 3.45 11.83 -6.92
CA ASN A 331 4.77 11.33 -7.26
C ASN A 331 4.68 10.18 -8.27
N PRO A 332 4.95 10.43 -9.57
CA PRO A 332 4.81 9.42 -10.63
C PRO A 332 5.85 8.31 -10.55
N LYS A 333 6.89 8.46 -9.73
CA LYS A 333 7.93 7.43 -9.54
C LYS A 333 7.47 6.28 -8.67
N TYR A 334 6.44 6.48 -7.85
CA TYR A 334 5.94 5.41 -6.99
C TYR A 334 5.16 4.38 -7.79
N GLN A 335 5.41 3.13 -7.44
CA GLN A 335 4.74 2.02 -8.08
C GLN A 335 3.24 2.10 -7.81
N ARG A 336 2.50 2.28 -8.89
CA ARG A 336 1.04 2.27 -8.91
C ARG A 336 0.54 1.42 -10.07
N ARG A 337 -0.63 0.81 -9.90
CA ARG A 337 -1.29 0.04 -10.97
C ARG A 337 -2.77 0.38 -11.04
N PRO A 338 -3.44 0.24 -12.19
CA PRO A 338 -4.89 0.30 -12.22
C PRO A 338 -5.46 -0.69 -11.21
N HIS A 339 -6.55 -0.31 -10.55
CA HIS A 339 -7.24 -1.18 -9.62
C HIS A 339 -7.44 -2.60 -10.18
N SER A 340 -6.97 -3.60 -9.43
CA SER A 340 -7.26 -5.00 -9.69
C SER A 340 -8.58 -5.39 -8.99
N TYR A 341 -9.22 -6.42 -9.54
CA TYR A 341 -10.44 -6.99 -8.97
C TYR A 341 -10.24 -7.50 -7.53
N GLU A 342 -9.05 -7.98 -7.19
CA GLU A 342 -8.72 -8.57 -5.89
C GLU A 342 -8.84 -7.54 -4.76
N SER A 343 -8.41 -6.30 -5.02
CA SER A 343 -8.43 -5.24 -4.01
C SER A 343 -9.81 -4.58 -3.87
N ALA A 344 -10.62 -4.58 -4.94
CA ALA A 344 -11.99 -4.05 -4.90
C ALA A 344 -12.98 -4.95 -4.10
N THR A 345 -12.64 -6.21 -3.87
CA THR A 345 -13.51 -7.20 -3.22
C THR A 345 -13.12 -7.56 -1.79
N ALA A 346 -12.05 -6.97 -1.25
CA ALA A 346 -11.66 -7.11 0.16
C ALA A 346 -12.68 -6.46 1.14
N GLY A 347 -13.62 -5.67 0.63
CA GLY A 347 -14.74 -5.12 1.39
C GLY A 347 -15.79 -6.18 1.76
N ARG A 348 -15.69 -6.74 2.96
CA ARG A 348 -16.74 -7.61 3.53
C ARG A 348 -18.05 -6.83 3.68
N SER A 349 -19.14 -7.39 3.16
CA SER A 349 -20.50 -6.87 3.34
C SER A 349 -20.91 -6.92 4.82
N ILE A 350 -21.41 -5.82 5.39
CA ILE A 350 -22.14 -5.87 6.67
C ILE A 350 -23.47 -5.10 6.58
N GLN A 351 -24.49 -5.79 7.11
CA GLN A 351 -25.82 -5.41 7.57
C GLN A 351 -27.00 -5.68 6.62
N LYS A 352 -27.67 -6.81 6.91
CA LYS A 352 -29.09 -7.02 6.63
C LYS A 352 -29.88 -6.05 7.52
N VAL A 353 -30.28 -4.90 6.99
CA VAL A 353 -31.33 -4.10 7.62
C VAL A 353 -32.65 -4.61 7.06
N LYS A 354 -33.41 -5.37 7.87
CA LYS A 354 -34.83 -5.59 7.58
C LYS A 354 -35.50 -4.23 7.73
N SER A 355 -36.11 -3.72 6.65
CA SER A 355 -36.99 -2.56 6.77
C SER A 355 -38.15 -2.95 7.69
N GLY A 356 -38.31 -2.21 8.80
CA GLY A 356 -39.56 -2.20 9.54
C GLY A 356 -40.69 -1.80 8.59
N LYS A 357 -41.83 -2.48 8.73
CA LYS A 357 -43.06 -2.18 8.00
C LYS A 357 -43.53 -0.77 8.30
#